data_AF-A0A6J1W6E1-F1
#
_entry.id   AF-A0A6J1W6E1-F1
#
_cell.length_a   1.000
_cell.length_b   1.000
_cell.length_c   1.000
_cell.angle_alpha   90.00
_cell.angle_beta   90.00
_cell.angle_gamma   90.00
#
_symmetry.space_group_name_H-M   'P 1'
#
loop_
_entity.id
_entity.type
_entity.pdbx_description
1 polymer ?
#
loop_
_entity_poly.entity_id
_entity_poly.type
_entity_poly.pdbx_seq_one_letter_code
_entity_poly.pdbx_strand_id
1 'polypeptide(L)'
;TCEPTGRNRISVSSLEGDHYYFSFLVRQLFRIEGVKSVFFGTDFITVTKESEEVDWNLIKPDIYATIMDFYASGLPIVTEEAPRTDTAPSEEDDEVVLMIKELLDTRIRPTVQEDGGDVIFKGFEDGIVQLKLQGSCTSCPSSIVTLKSGIQNMLQFYIPEVEGVEQVVDDNEEKEVKST
;
A
#
# COMPACT_ATOMS: atom_id res chain seq x y z
N THR A 1 18.50 -23.63 6.19
CA THR A 1 17.68 -23.68 4.97
C THR A 1 16.84 -22.43 4.96
N CYS A 2 16.97 -21.60 3.92
CA CYS A 2 16.25 -20.34 3.83
C CYS A 2 14.83 -20.66 3.35
N GLU A 3 13.81 -20.35 4.15
CA GLU A 3 12.40 -20.39 3.75
C GLU A 3 11.97 -18.97 3.34
N PRO A 4 11.21 -18.80 2.25
CA PRO A 4 10.76 -17.48 1.82
C PRO A 4 9.61 -17.03 2.74
N THR A 5 9.87 -16.08 3.61
CA THR A 5 8.84 -15.39 4.40
C THR A 5 8.09 -14.42 3.49
N GLY A 6 7.00 -14.91 2.90
CA GLY A 6 5.96 -14.07 2.29
C GLY A 6 5.41 -13.12 3.35
N ARG A 7 5.79 -11.84 3.25
CA ARG A 7 5.52 -10.82 4.28
C ARG A 7 4.14 -10.18 4.06
N ASN A 8 3.21 -10.37 5.01
CA ASN A 8 1.82 -9.86 5.01
C ASN A 8 1.72 -8.33 4.84
N ARG A 9 0.72 -7.85 4.08
CA ARG A 9 0.42 -6.41 3.85
C ARG A 9 -1.07 -6.20 3.60
N ILE A 10 -1.70 -5.20 4.24
CA ILE A 10 -3.13 -4.91 4.06
C ILE A 10 -3.34 -3.39 4.00
N SER A 11 -3.91 -2.91 2.89
CA SER A 11 -4.39 -1.54 2.73
C SER A 11 -5.92 -1.51 2.85
N VAL A 12 -6.48 -0.70 3.75
CA VAL A 12 -7.93 -0.52 3.83
C VAL A 12 -8.26 0.94 3.60
N SER A 13 -9.16 1.22 2.64
CA SER A 13 -9.61 2.57 2.28
C SER A 13 -11.14 2.72 2.31
N SER A 14 -11.91 1.62 2.40
CA SER A 14 -13.37 1.63 2.57
C SER A 14 -13.87 0.31 3.16
N LEU A 15 -15.07 0.31 3.75
CA LEU A 15 -15.75 -0.84 4.37
C LEU A 15 -16.64 -1.65 3.40
N GLU A 16 -16.51 -1.45 2.08
CA GLU A 16 -17.28 -2.18 1.08
C GLU A 16 -16.37 -2.91 0.07
N GLY A 17 -16.61 -4.21 -0.10
CA GLY A 17 -16.13 -5.01 -1.24
C GLY A 17 -14.84 -5.81 -1.02
N ASP A 18 -15.04 -7.12 -0.79
CA ASP A 18 -14.17 -8.27 -1.11
C ASP A 18 -12.69 -8.20 -0.76
N HIS A 19 -12.36 -8.38 0.53
CA HIS A 19 -11.35 -9.31 1.06
C HIS A 19 -11.43 -9.20 2.59
N TYR A 20 -12.37 -9.93 3.20
CA TYR A 20 -12.61 -9.95 4.64
C TYR A 20 -11.44 -10.61 5.39
N TYR A 21 -10.38 -9.85 5.66
CA TYR A 21 -9.36 -10.16 6.68
C TYR A 21 -9.41 -9.12 7.80
N PHE A 22 -10.62 -8.75 8.22
CA PHE A 22 -10.83 -7.70 9.22
C PHE A 22 -10.31 -8.12 10.58
N SER A 23 -9.04 -7.78 10.87
CA SER A 23 -8.54 -7.80 12.23
C SER A 23 -9.39 -6.83 13.07
N PHE A 24 -9.67 -7.23 14.31
CA PHE A 24 -10.43 -6.40 15.25
C PHE A 24 -9.82 -4.99 15.37
N LEU A 25 -8.49 -4.90 15.26
CA LEU A 25 -7.72 -3.66 15.27
C LEU A 25 -8.10 -2.70 14.14
N VAL A 26 -8.19 -3.17 12.90
CA VAL A 26 -8.56 -2.34 11.74
C VAL A 26 -9.91 -1.67 12.00
N ARG A 27 -10.90 -2.46 12.42
CA ARG A 27 -12.25 -1.96 12.68
C ARG A 27 -12.31 -0.92 13.79
N GLN A 28 -11.50 -1.07 14.84
CA GLN A 28 -11.47 -0.08 15.92
C GLN A 28 -10.78 1.21 15.48
N LEU A 29 -9.69 1.13 14.72
CA LEU A 29 -8.98 2.32 14.24
C LEU A 29 -9.84 3.16 13.28
N PHE A 30 -10.64 2.54 12.42
CA PHE A 30 -11.58 3.26 11.54
C PHE A 30 -12.75 3.92 12.27
N ARG A 31 -13.01 3.58 13.54
CA ARG A 31 -14.06 4.24 14.34
C ARG A 31 -13.60 5.53 14.99
N ILE A 32 -12.31 5.84 14.93
CA ILE A 32 -11.74 7.07 15.47
C ILE A 32 -12.05 8.20 14.49
N GLU A 33 -12.74 9.23 14.97
CA GLU A 33 -13.09 10.41 14.19
C GLU A 33 -11.82 11.11 13.70
N GLY A 34 -11.77 11.45 12.41
CA GLY A 34 -10.61 12.07 11.76
C GLY A 34 -9.60 11.09 11.14
N VAL A 35 -9.82 9.77 11.22
CA VAL A 35 -9.03 8.75 10.48
C VAL A 35 -9.68 8.46 9.13
N LYS A 36 -8.96 8.72 8.03
CA LYS A 36 -9.39 8.46 6.64
C LYS A 36 -9.11 7.04 6.20
N SER A 37 -7.87 6.59 6.41
CA SER A 37 -7.40 5.29 5.97
C SER A 37 -6.29 4.77 6.88
N VAL A 38 -6.15 3.46 6.91
CA VAL A 38 -5.13 2.76 7.68
C VAL A 38 -4.45 1.73 6.79
N PHE A 39 -3.14 1.80 6.73
CA PHE A 39 -2.29 0.85 6.01
C PHE A 39 -1.43 0.08 7.01
N PHE A 40 -1.43 -1.24 6.88
CA PHE A 40 -0.64 -2.13 7.71
C PHE A 40 0.54 -2.64 6.90
N GLY A 41 1.73 -2.16 7.28
CA GLY A 41 3.00 -2.78 6.92
C GLY A 41 3.28 -3.99 7.81
N THR A 42 4.43 -4.62 7.57
CA THR A 42 4.89 -5.77 8.36
C THR A 42 5.19 -5.44 9.82
N ASP A 43 5.66 -4.23 10.04
CA ASP A 43 6.26 -3.73 11.28
C ASP A 43 5.86 -2.28 11.57
N PHE A 44 4.95 -1.72 10.77
CA PHE A 44 4.44 -0.37 10.94
C PHE A 44 2.94 -0.29 10.59
N ILE A 45 2.30 0.74 11.13
CA ILE A 45 0.93 1.13 10.78
C ILE A 45 0.99 2.57 10.31
N THR A 46 0.55 2.85 9.09
CA THR A 46 0.39 4.19 8.57
C THR A 46 -1.07 4.60 8.70
N VAL A 47 -1.32 5.71 9.40
CA VAL A 47 -2.65 6.29 9.54
C VAL A 47 -2.69 7.59 8.74
N THR A 48 -3.70 7.74 7.89
CA THR A 48 -3.93 8.98 7.14
C THR A 48 -5.12 9.70 7.75
N LYS A 49 -4.94 10.99 8.07
CA LYS A 49 -6.01 11.84 8.58
C LYS A 49 -6.97 12.29 7.47
N GLU A 50 -8.23 12.55 7.83
CA GLU A 50 -9.28 12.97 6.90
C GLU A 50 -9.00 14.31 6.23
N SER A 51 -8.54 15.29 7.00
CA SER A 51 -8.22 16.61 6.50
C SER A 51 -6.99 17.19 7.18
N GLU A 52 -6.42 18.25 6.61
CA GLU A 52 -5.31 18.97 7.23
C GLU A 52 -5.70 19.62 8.57
N GLU A 53 -6.98 19.90 8.78
CA GLU A 53 -7.53 20.56 9.97
C GLU A 53 -7.56 19.67 11.21
N VAL A 54 -7.54 18.35 11.04
CA VAL A 54 -7.48 17.40 12.16
C VAL A 54 -6.12 17.48 12.84
N ASP A 55 -6.12 17.80 14.14
CA ASP A 55 -4.90 17.81 14.97
C ASP A 55 -4.54 16.40 15.44
N TRP A 56 -3.31 15.99 15.12
CA TRP A 56 -2.72 14.74 15.60
C TRP A 56 -2.75 14.60 17.11
N ASN A 57 -2.67 15.69 17.88
CA ASN A 57 -2.74 15.62 19.34
C ASN A 57 -4.09 15.14 19.87
N LEU A 58 -5.17 15.32 19.09
CA LEU A 58 -6.51 14.89 19.45
C LEU A 58 -6.74 13.42 19.12
N ILE A 59 -6.24 12.95 17.98
CA ILE A 59 -6.48 11.57 17.51
C ILE A 59 -5.41 10.56 17.97
N LYS A 60 -4.18 11.01 18.27
CA LYS A 60 -3.10 10.10 18.73
C LYS A 60 -3.48 9.31 19.98
N PRO A 61 -4.02 9.91 21.06
CA PRO A 61 -4.36 9.16 22.27
C PRO A 61 -5.30 7.98 21.98
N ASP A 62 -6.32 8.20 21.14
CA ASP A 62 -7.31 7.18 20.78
C ASP A 62 -6.70 6.07 19.91
N ILE A 63 -5.82 6.42 18.97
CA ILE A 63 -5.08 5.45 18.16
C ILE A 63 -4.20 4.56 19.05
N TYR A 64 -3.45 5.17 19.98
CA TYR A 64 -2.58 4.43 20.90
C TYR A 64 -3.38 3.53 21.83
N ALA A 65 -4.49 4.04 22.40
CA ALA A 65 -5.37 3.24 23.26
C ALA A 65 -5.91 2.02 22.50
N THR A 66 -6.39 2.23 21.28
CA THR A 66 -6.91 1.17 20.42
C THR A 66 -5.88 0.07 20.12
N ILE A 67 -4.64 0.47 19.81
CA ILE A 67 -3.54 -0.47 19.56
C ILE A 67 -3.18 -1.23 20.86
N MET A 68 -3.07 -0.54 21.98
CA MET A 68 -2.73 -1.15 23.28
C MET A 68 -3.81 -2.13 23.75
N ASP A 69 -5.08 -1.75 23.66
CA ASP A 69 -6.22 -2.62 24.01
C ASP A 69 -6.25 -3.87 23.14
N PHE A 70 -5.93 -3.73 21.85
CA PHE A 70 -5.80 -4.87 20.97
C PHE A 70 -4.67 -5.82 21.40
N TYR A 71 -3.47 -5.31 21.70
CA TYR A 71 -2.37 -6.15 22.20
C TYR A 71 -2.71 -6.83 23.54
N ALA A 72 -3.39 -6.10 24.44
CA ALA A 72 -3.85 -6.65 25.71
C ALA A 72 -4.92 -7.73 25.54
N SER A 73 -5.73 -7.66 24.49
CA SER A 73 -6.79 -8.64 24.20
C SER A 73 -6.25 -10.03 23.79
N GLY A 74 -4.98 -10.12 23.37
CA GLY A 74 -4.37 -11.37 22.91
C GLY A 74 -5.00 -11.95 21.63
N LEU A 75 -5.83 -11.16 20.93
CA LEU A 75 -6.44 -11.57 19.67
C LEU A 75 -5.37 -11.65 18.56
N PRO A 76 -5.49 -12.62 17.63
CA PRO A 76 -4.58 -12.70 16.50
C PRO A 76 -4.69 -11.45 15.61
N ILE A 77 -3.53 -10.88 15.23
CA ILE A 77 -3.43 -9.68 14.36
C ILE A 77 -3.93 -9.98 12.94
N VAL A 78 -3.85 -11.23 12.48
CA VAL A 78 -4.26 -11.67 11.14
C VAL A 78 -4.87 -13.07 11.25
N THR A 79 -5.99 -13.30 10.56
CA THR A 79 -6.58 -14.63 10.40
C THR A 79 -6.22 -15.11 9.00
N GLU A 80 -5.21 -15.98 8.89
CA GLU A 80 -4.63 -16.55 7.66
C GLU A 80 -3.88 -15.60 6.69
N GLU A 81 -2.72 -16.10 6.24
CA GLU A 81 -1.79 -15.44 5.33
C GLU A 81 -2.39 -15.39 3.92
N ALA A 82 -2.75 -14.20 3.43
CA ALA A 82 -3.03 -14.03 2.01
C ALA A 82 -1.69 -13.94 1.27
N PRO A 83 -1.34 -14.89 0.39
CA PRO A 83 -0.17 -14.73 -0.47
C PRO A 83 -0.33 -13.46 -1.31
N ARG A 84 0.76 -12.70 -1.45
CA ARG A 84 0.82 -11.51 -2.31
C ARG A 84 0.47 -11.93 -3.74
N THR A 85 -0.76 -11.68 -4.16
CA THR A 85 -1.25 -12.11 -5.48
C THR A 85 -0.72 -11.22 -6.60
N ASP A 86 -0.36 -9.97 -6.29
CA ASP A 86 0.00 -8.96 -7.30
C ASP A 86 1.41 -9.12 -7.90
N THR A 87 2.36 -9.67 -7.14
CA THR A 87 3.71 -10.02 -7.65
C THR A 87 4.01 -11.52 -7.65
N ALA A 88 3.05 -12.36 -7.28
CA ALA A 88 3.20 -13.79 -7.48
C ALA A 88 3.40 -14.07 -9.00
N PRO A 89 4.37 -14.93 -9.34
CA PRO A 89 4.54 -15.36 -10.72
C PRO A 89 3.30 -16.16 -11.14
N SER A 90 2.69 -15.77 -12.26
CA SER A 90 1.60 -16.47 -12.92
C SER A 90 2.14 -17.21 -14.16
N GLU A 91 1.44 -18.25 -14.62
CA GLU A 91 1.84 -18.96 -15.86
C GLU A 91 1.68 -18.11 -17.12
N GLU A 92 1.00 -16.96 -17.02
CA GLU A 92 0.76 -16.01 -18.11
C GLU A 92 1.78 -14.85 -18.12
N ASP A 93 2.67 -14.78 -17.12
CA ASP A 93 3.66 -13.70 -17.04
C ASP A 93 4.82 -13.93 -18.02
N ASP A 94 5.05 -12.97 -18.91
CA ASP A 94 6.25 -12.94 -19.73
C ASP A 94 7.52 -12.66 -18.90
N GLU A 95 8.69 -13.01 -19.45
CA GLU A 95 10.00 -12.84 -18.77
C GLU A 95 10.21 -11.41 -18.25
N VAL A 96 9.76 -10.40 -19.01
CA VAL A 96 9.83 -8.99 -18.62
C VAL A 96 8.97 -8.69 -17.39
N VAL A 97 7.76 -9.24 -17.34
CA VAL A 97 6.84 -9.06 -16.20
C VAL A 97 7.43 -9.69 -14.93
N LEU A 98 8.02 -10.88 -15.06
CA LEU A 98 8.70 -11.55 -13.95
C LEU A 98 9.88 -10.71 -13.42
N MET A 99 10.69 -10.13 -14.31
CA MET A 99 11.77 -9.24 -13.92
C MET A 99 11.26 -7.97 -13.22
N ILE A 100 10.18 -7.36 -13.70
CA ILE A 100 9.54 -6.20 -13.05
C ILE A 100 9.08 -6.58 -11.64
N LYS A 101 8.35 -7.70 -11.50
CA LYS A 101 7.86 -8.21 -10.21
C LYS A 101 9.01 -8.46 -9.23
N GLU A 102 10.11 -9.07 -9.68
CA GLU A 102 11.30 -9.31 -8.87
C GLU A 102 11.96 -8.01 -8.40
N LEU A 103 12.17 -7.03 -9.29
CA LEU A 103 12.77 -5.75 -8.92
C LEU A 103 11.88 -4.96 -7.94
N LEU A 104 10.56 -5.03 -8.13
CA LEU A 104 9.60 -4.42 -7.22
C LEU A 104 9.75 -5.00 -5.82
N ASP A 105 9.78 -6.33 -5.69
CA ASP A 105 9.86 -7.01 -4.39
C ASP A 105 11.24 -6.89 -3.72
N THR A 106 12.31 -6.92 -4.50
CA THR A 106 13.67 -7.00 -3.94
C THR A 106 14.31 -5.64 -3.65
N ARG A 107 13.93 -4.58 -4.38
CA ARG A 107 14.58 -3.27 -4.28
C ARG A 107 13.64 -2.11 -4.03
N ILE A 108 12.57 -2.00 -4.81
CA ILE A 108 11.71 -0.81 -4.75
C ILE A 108 10.85 -0.82 -3.50
N ARG A 109 10.12 -1.92 -3.23
CA ARG A 109 9.22 -2.02 -2.08
C ARG A 109 9.95 -1.83 -0.75
N PRO A 110 11.13 -2.43 -0.48
CA PRO A 110 11.86 -2.16 0.76
C PRO A 110 12.07 -0.67 1.03
N THR A 111 12.51 0.10 0.02
CA THR A 111 12.72 1.54 0.17
C THR A 111 11.40 2.29 0.35
N VAL A 112 10.35 1.93 -0.39
CA VAL A 112 9.03 2.56 -0.24
C VAL A 112 8.40 2.29 1.14
N GLN A 113 8.68 1.12 1.71
CA GLN A 113 8.23 0.74 3.05
C GLN A 113 8.91 1.53 4.16
N GLU A 114 10.19 1.86 4.00
CA GLU A 114 10.90 2.71 4.96
C GLU A 114 10.21 4.07 5.11
N ASP A 115 9.57 4.55 4.03
CA ASP A 115 8.77 5.79 4.02
C ASP A 115 7.30 5.58 4.45
N GLY A 116 6.91 4.37 4.83
CA GLY A 116 5.56 4.03 5.29
C GLY A 116 4.52 3.85 4.18
N GLY A 117 4.97 3.52 2.96
CA GLY A 117 4.11 3.25 1.82
C GLY A 117 4.24 1.86 1.22
N ASP A 118 3.57 1.67 0.09
CA ASP A 118 3.72 0.49 -0.77
C ASP A 118 3.40 0.82 -2.23
N VAL A 119 3.80 -0.08 -3.12
CA VAL A 119 3.47 -0.11 -4.54
C VAL A 119 2.83 -1.45 -4.87
N ILE A 120 1.71 -1.46 -5.58
CA ILE A 120 1.06 -2.67 -6.09
C ILE A 120 1.27 -2.73 -7.59
N PHE A 121 1.75 -3.86 -8.10
CA PHE A 121 1.85 -4.07 -9.54
C PHE A 121 0.46 -4.34 -10.12
N LYS A 122 0.09 -3.63 -11.20
CA LYS A 122 -1.23 -3.73 -11.82
C LYS A 122 -1.19 -4.27 -13.25
N GLY A 123 -0.09 -4.04 -13.96
CA GLY A 123 0.09 -4.53 -15.32
C GLY A 123 1.33 -3.96 -15.98
N PHE A 124 1.65 -4.49 -17.14
CA PHE A 124 2.69 -3.98 -18.03
C PHE A 124 2.23 -4.13 -19.47
N GLU A 125 2.06 -3.01 -20.16
CA GLU A 125 1.55 -2.95 -21.53
C GLU A 125 2.28 -1.85 -22.31
N ASP A 126 2.66 -2.10 -23.56
CA ASP A 126 3.31 -1.12 -24.45
C ASP A 126 4.51 -0.37 -23.84
N GLY A 127 5.33 -1.07 -23.04
CA GLY A 127 6.48 -0.48 -22.36
C GLY A 127 6.14 0.34 -21.11
N ILE A 128 4.86 0.40 -20.71
CA ILE A 128 4.38 1.16 -19.56
C ILE A 128 4.04 0.23 -18.40
N VAL A 129 4.73 0.42 -17.27
CA VAL A 129 4.45 -0.30 -16.02
C VAL A 129 3.35 0.42 -15.25
N GLN A 130 2.23 -0.25 -15.02
CA GLN A 130 1.11 0.27 -14.24
C GLN A 130 1.28 -0.12 -12.77
N LEU A 131 1.35 0.88 -11.91
CA LEU A 131 1.50 0.71 -10.46
C LEU A 131 0.40 1.44 -9.71
N LYS A 132 -0.08 0.86 -8.60
CA LYS A 132 -0.93 1.57 -7.63
C LYS A 132 -0.11 1.89 -6.39
N LEU A 133 0.03 3.17 -6.07
CA LEU A 133 0.72 3.62 -4.85
C LEU A 133 -0.22 3.52 -3.64
N GLN A 134 0.32 3.21 -2.46
CA GLN A 134 -0.43 3.09 -1.20
C GLN A 134 0.33 3.64 0.00
N GLY A 135 -0.38 3.87 1.11
CA GLY A 135 0.16 4.37 2.37
C GLY A 135 0.58 5.84 2.27
N SER A 136 1.70 6.20 2.91
CA SER A 136 2.21 7.57 2.94
C SER A 136 2.50 8.14 1.54
N CYS A 137 2.70 7.27 0.56
CA CYS A 137 3.07 7.66 -0.80
C CYS A 137 1.93 8.32 -1.58
N THR A 138 0.68 8.29 -1.11
CA THR A 138 -0.47 8.90 -1.80
C THR A 138 -0.88 10.27 -1.25
N SER A 139 -0.35 10.68 -0.09
CA SER A 139 -0.85 11.88 0.60
C SER A 139 -0.18 13.19 0.18
N CYS A 140 0.92 13.14 -0.59
CA CYS A 140 1.69 14.33 -0.96
C CYS A 140 1.96 14.35 -2.48
N PRO A 141 1.41 15.31 -3.24
CA PRO A 141 1.59 15.39 -4.69
C PRO A 141 3.06 15.46 -5.13
N SER A 142 3.90 16.18 -4.39
CA SER A 142 5.33 16.27 -4.71
C SER A 142 6.06 14.94 -4.48
N SER A 143 5.73 14.24 -3.40
CA SER A 143 6.30 12.92 -3.09
C SER A 143 5.87 11.86 -4.10
N ILE A 144 4.63 11.91 -4.60
CA ILE A 144 4.13 11.03 -5.67
C ILE A 144 5.01 11.18 -6.92
N VAL A 145 5.25 12.41 -7.38
CA VAL A 145 6.03 12.67 -8.59
C VAL A 145 7.49 12.21 -8.40
N THR A 146 8.11 12.54 -7.27
CA THR A 146 9.49 12.12 -6.98
C THR A 146 9.62 10.60 -6.91
N LEU A 147 8.69 9.94 -6.21
CA LEU A 147 8.72 8.49 -6.05
C LEU A 147 8.49 7.78 -7.38
N LYS A 148 7.48 8.19 -8.14
CA LYS A 148 7.22 7.69 -9.50
C LYS A 148 8.47 7.81 -10.38
N SER A 149 9.13 8.96 -10.36
CA SER A 149 10.35 9.19 -11.15
C SER A 149 11.49 8.29 -10.69
N GLY A 150 11.66 8.08 -9.38
CA GLY A 150 12.67 7.17 -8.84
C GLY A 150 12.44 5.72 -9.27
N ILE A 151 11.20 5.24 -9.16
CA ILE A 151 10.80 3.89 -9.59
C ILE A 151 11.04 3.71 -11.09
N GLN A 152 10.61 4.68 -11.90
CA GLN A 152 10.80 4.65 -13.35
C GLN A 152 12.28 4.57 -13.72
N ASN A 153 13.13 5.43 -13.15
CA ASN A 153 14.57 5.41 -13.43
C ASN A 153 15.22 4.07 -13.06
N MET A 154 14.81 3.47 -11.94
CA MET A 154 15.31 2.15 -11.55
C MET A 154 14.86 1.06 -12.52
N LEU A 155 13.58 1.03 -12.90
CA LEU A 155 13.06 0.02 -13.82
C LEU A 155 13.72 0.14 -15.21
N GLN A 156 13.79 1.36 -15.77
CA GLN A 156 14.45 1.61 -17.06
C GLN A 156 15.94 1.23 -17.06
N PHE A 157 16.63 1.38 -15.93
CA PHE A 157 18.05 1.02 -15.82
C PHE A 157 18.28 -0.49 -15.90
N TYR A 158 17.38 -1.29 -15.32
CA TYR A 158 17.53 -2.75 -15.27
C TYR A 158 16.76 -3.48 -16.38
N ILE A 159 15.72 -2.86 -16.95
CA ILE A 159 14.79 -3.45 -17.92
C ILE A 159 14.62 -2.44 -19.06
N PRO A 160 15.39 -2.56 -20.16
CA PRO A 160 15.36 -1.61 -21.27
C PRO A 160 14.02 -1.58 -22.03
N GLU A 161 13.17 -2.60 -21.87
CA GLU A 161 11.82 -2.69 -22.41
C GLU A 161 10.82 -1.77 -21.69
N VAL A 162 11.17 -1.28 -20.49
CA VAL A 162 10.35 -0.30 -19.78
C VAL A 162 10.63 1.08 -20.35
N GLU A 163 9.62 1.71 -20.94
CA GLU A 163 9.65 3.10 -21.40
C GLU A 163 9.13 4.06 -20.34
N GLY A 164 8.21 3.62 -19.47
CA GLY A 164 7.58 4.49 -18.48
C GLY A 164 6.88 3.76 -17.35
N VAL A 165 6.46 4.54 -16.37
CA VAL A 165 5.61 4.09 -15.25
C VAL A 165 4.38 4.97 -15.22
N GLU A 166 3.22 4.39 -14.96
CA GLU A 166 1.97 5.11 -14.72
C GLU A 166 1.35 4.72 -13.39
N GLN A 167 0.82 5.72 -12.70
CA GLN A 167 0.06 5.48 -11.48
C GLN A 167 -1.40 5.23 -11.88
N VAL A 168 -1.91 4.06 -11.52
CA VAL A 168 -3.35 3.80 -11.60
C VAL A 168 -3.99 4.10 -10.24
N VAL A 169 -5.08 4.85 -10.28
CA VAL A 169 -5.98 5.11 -9.15
C VAL A 169 -7.26 4.33 -9.39
N ASP A 170 -7.81 3.70 -8.35
CA ASP A 170 -9.10 3.02 -8.51
C ASP A 170 -10.22 4.08 -8.60
N ASP A 171 -11.17 3.91 -9.52
CA ASP A 171 -12.24 4.87 -9.91
C ASP A 171 -13.21 5.32 -8.79
N ASN A 172 -12.95 4.99 -7.52
CA ASN A 172 -13.74 5.47 -6.39
C ASN A 172 -13.32 6.86 -5.88
N GLU A 173 -12.29 7.50 -6.45
CA GLU A 173 -11.83 8.85 -6.08
C GLU A 173 -12.28 9.96 -7.06
N GLU A 174 -13.00 9.65 -8.15
CA GLU A 174 -13.42 10.67 -9.14
C GLU A 174 -14.67 11.48 -8.77
N LYS A 175 -15.38 11.18 -7.67
CA LYS A 175 -16.64 11.87 -7.36
C LYS A 175 -16.55 13.22 -6.65
N GLU A 176 -15.38 13.68 -6.21
CA GLU A 176 -15.27 14.96 -5.47
C GLU A 176 -14.59 16.12 -6.20
N VAL A 177 -14.13 15.97 -7.45
CA VAL A 177 -13.45 17.08 -8.17
C VAL A 177 -14.32 17.75 -9.26
N LYS A 178 -15.62 17.42 -9.36
CA LYS A 178 -16.53 18.05 -10.34
C LYS A 178 -17.80 18.70 -9.78
N SER A 179 -17.82 19.04 -8.49
CA SER A 179 -18.93 19.84 -7.95
C SER A 179 -18.45 20.98 -7.07
N THR A 180 -17.82 22.00 -7.67
CA THR A 180 -17.90 23.39 -7.22
C THR A 180 -17.70 24.30 -8.43
#